data_AF-A0A552V4V4-F1
#
_entry.id   AF-A0A552V4V4-F1
#
_cell.length_a   1.000
_cell.length_b   1.000
_cell.length_c   1.000
_cell.angle_alpha   90.00
_cell.angle_beta   90.00
_cell.angle_gamma   90.00
#
_symmetry.space_group_name_H-M   'P 1'
#
loop_
_entity.id
_entity.type
_entity.pdbx_description
1 polymer ?
#
loop_
_entity_poly.entity_id
_entity_poly.type
_entity_poly.pdbx_seq_one_letter_code
_entity_poly.pdbx_strand_id
1 'polypeptide(L)'
;MKIILFGAGTNAISFLQKNPICKKVDIIKIIDNNKSKWGKKINEFDYIIESPDKISQLEFDYIVVTPKESDIIKKQLIEDYKIPEEKIIGCGDLFIPDESNLGTLDIDCDKERVYLIDKMIPNHVITSNKMEEFYFKHKHNVMNKWWHYFEIYQQYFGKYVGTDVKMLEIGVFKGGSMQMWQDFFGTNAQIVGVDIDERCKSYEKDNVHICIGSQADSSFLTEVSNKFGPFDIILDDGSHIMNHQIITFETLFPLLKNGGIYMCEDCHTSYWSEYDGGYLKKDSFIEYSKGFIDCVNGQYFKKDQTNTEIDDYIKACHYYDSMVVVEKKKRGYSIVTEFSKL
;
A
#
# COMPACT_ATOMS: atom_id res chain seq x y z
N MET A 1 -20.84 0.62 20.40
CA MET A 1 -19.93 1.78 20.38
C MET A 1 -20.72 2.98 19.89
N LYS A 2 -20.75 4.07 20.65
CA LYS A 2 -21.40 5.34 20.32
C LYS A 2 -20.38 6.29 19.70
N ILE A 3 -20.62 6.76 18.48
CA ILE A 3 -19.69 7.64 17.76
C ILE A 3 -20.34 8.94 17.31
N ILE A 4 -19.54 10.01 17.28
CA ILE A 4 -19.87 11.27 16.61
C ILE A 4 -19.10 11.31 15.29
N LEU A 5 -19.75 11.63 14.18
CA LEU A 5 -19.05 11.96 12.93
C LEU A 5 -18.73 13.45 12.89
N PHE A 6 -17.45 13.77 12.73
CA PHE A 6 -16.99 15.15 12.54
C PHE A 6 -16.59 15.38 11.08
N GLY A 7 -17.17 16.41 10.48
CA GLY A 7 -17.16 16.71 9.06
C GLY A 7 -18.38 16.11 8.36
N ALA A 8 -19.11 16.94 7.61
CA ALA A 8 -20.29 16.59 6.83
C ALA A 8 -20.04 16.86 5.34
N GLY A 9 -18.91 16.37 4.83
CA GLY A 9 -18.50 16.48 3.43
C GLY A 9 -18.81 15.22 2.61
N THR A 10 -18.25 15.14 1.41
CA THR A 10 -18.29 13.95 0.54
C THR A 10 -17.76 12.70 1.23
N ASN A 11 -16.70 12.83 2.04
CA ASN A 11 -16.14 11.71 2.81
C ASN A 11 -17.13 11.15 3.84
N ALA A 12 -17.89 12.03 4.52
CA ALA A 12 -18.89 11.60 5.49
C ALA A 12 -20.04 10.85 4.82
N ILE A 13 -20.48 11.34 3.64
CA ILE A 13 -21.48 10.64 2.81
C ILE A 13 -20.94 9.28 2.39
N SER A 14 -19.71 9.21 1.88
CA SER A 14 -19.08 7.94 1.48
C SER A 14 -18.95 6.97 2.66
N PHE A 15 -18.59 7.48 3.86
CA PHE A 15 -18.53 6.68 5.08
C PHE A 15 -19.90 6.09 5.41
N LEU A 16 -20.95 6.91 5.44
CA LEU A 16 -22.32 6.48 5.73
C LEU A 16 -22.89 5.50 4.69
N GLN A 17 -22.56 5.67 3.41
CA GLN A 17 -23.06 4.83 2.32
C GLN A 17 -22.32 3.49 2.20
N LYS A 18 -20.99 3.50 2.37
CA LYS A 18 -20.13 2.38 1.96
C LYS A 18 -19.47 1.66 3.12
N ASN A 19 -19.27 2.31 4.26
CA ASN A 19 -18.53 1.70 5.35
C ASN A 19 -19.45 0.75 6.15
N PRO A 20 -19.15 -0.57 6.21
CA PRO A 20 -19.97 -1.56 6.92
C PRO A 20 -20.17 -1.24 8.40
N ILE A 21 -19.23 -0.53 9.02
CA ILE A 21 -19.23 -0.15 10.44
C ILE A 21 -20.48 0.64 10.81
N CYS A 22 -21.04 1.43 9.88
CA CYS A 22 -22.26 2.20 10.10
C CYS A 22 -23.47 1.34 10.52
N LYS A 23 -23.45 0.03 10.27
CA LYS A 23 -24.49 -0.92 10.72
C LYS A 23 -24.26 -1.47 12.13
N LYS A 24 -23.06 -1.31 12.68
CA LYS A 24 -22.61 -1.92 13.95
C LYS A 24 -22.31 -0.89 15.05
N VAL A 25 -22.23 0.38 14.70
CA VAL A 25 -22.04 1.50 15.63
C VAL A 25 -23.29 2.35 15.73
N ASP A 26 -23.45 2.99 16.88
CA ASP A 26 -24.50 3.98 17.10
C ASP A 26 -23.96 5.36 16.73
N ILE A 27 -24.36 5.89 15.57
CA ILE A 27 -23.96 7.23 15.12
C ILE A 27 -24.91 8.23 15.76
N ILE A 28 -24.47 8.84 16.86
CA ILE A 28 -25.35 9.68 17.67
C ILE A 28 -25.58 11.05 17.03
N LYS A 29 -24.57 11.64 16.39
CA LYS A 29 -24.61 12.99 15.79
C LYS A 29 -23.60 13.15 14.66
N ILE A 30 -23.92 14.10 13.77
CA ILE A 30 -23.00 14.61 12.75
C ILE A 30 -22.76 16.09 13.02
N ILE A 31 -21.49 16.44 13.10
CA ILE A 31 -21.03 17.77 13.50
C ILE A 31 -20.08 18.30 12.43
N ASP A 32 -20.15 19.59 12.14
CA ASP A 32 -19.27 20.23 11.17
C ASP A 32 -18.91 21.64 11.66
N ASN A 33 -17.67 22.09 11.46
CA ASN A 33 -17.24 23.43 11.86
C ASN A 33 -17.76 24.52 10.91
N ASN A 34 -18.27 24.16 9.74
CA ASN A 34 -18.85 25.07 8.78
C ASN A 34 -20.29 25.44 9.17
N LYS A 35 -20.44 26.63 9.77
CA LYS A 35 -21.73 27.22 10.16
C LYS A 35 -22.80 27.19 9.06
N SER A 36 -22.40 27.32 7.79
CA SER A 36 -23.35 27.30 6.67
C SER A 36 -24.04 25.95 6.47
N LYS A 37 -23.54 24.88 7.10
CA LYS A 37 -24.12 23.54 7.04
C LYS A 37 -25.08 23.22 8.19
N TRP A 38 -25.04 23.99 9.28
CA TRP A 38 -25.84 23.70 10.47
C TRP A 38 -27.35 23.74 10.19
N GLY A 39 -28.10 22.80 10.78
CA GLY A 39 -29.54 22.66 10.57
C GLY A 39 -29.93 22.03 9.23
N LYS A 40 -28.98 21.75 8.33
CA LYS A 40 -29.24 21.02 7.09
C LYS A 40 -29.17 19.53 7.32
N LYS A 41 -29.96 18.77 6.57
CA LYS A 41 -29.83 17.31 6.49
C LYS A 41 -28.60 16.91 5.69
N ILE A 42 -27.98 15.79 6.04
CA ILE A 42 -26.91 15.19 5.24
C ILE A 42 -27.50 14.29 4.14
N ASN A 43 -27.64 14.84 2.95
CA ASN A 43 -28.16 14.12 1.76
C ASN A 43 -29.45 13.32 2.05
N GLU A 44 -29.50 12.03 1.72
CA GLU A 44 -30.64 11.13 1.97
C GLU A 44 -30.75 10.62 3.42
N PHE A 45 -29.79 10.93 4.29
CA PHE A 45 -29.79 10.43 5.66
C PHE A 45 -30.54 11.38 6.61
N ASP A 46 -31.19 10.83 7.63
CA ASP A 46 -32.00 11.57 8.60
C ASP A 46 -31.19 12.30 9.68
N TYR A 47 -29.90 12.50 9.49
CA TYR A 47 -29.05 13.28 10.39
C TYR A 47 -29.11 14.77 10.06
N ILE A 48 -29.29 15.59 11.10
CA ILE A 48 -29.18 17.04 11.03
C ILE A 48 -27.78 17.45 11.49
N ILE A 49 -27.12 18.28 10.70
CA ILE A 49 -25.77 18.76 11.01
C ILE A 49 -25.83 19.78 12.15
N GLU A 50 -25.04 19.57 13.20
CA GLU A 50 -25.02 20.41 14.40
C GLU A 50 -23.67 21.13 14.63
N SER A 51 -23.69 22.13 15.52
CA SER A 51 -22.50 22.85 15.96
C SER A 51 -21.62 21.95 16.86
N PRO A 52 -20.29 22.04 16.75
CA PRO A 52 -19.36 21.41 17.70
C PRO A 52 -19.60 21.75 19.18
N ASP A 53 -20.24 22.89 19.48
CA ASP A 53 -20.56 23.27 20.87
C ASP A 53 -21.45 22.24 21.59
N LYS A 54 -22.20 21.45 20.81
CA LYS A 54 -23.09 20.40 21.32
C LYS A 54 -22.35 19.16 21.80
N ILE A 55 -21.08 18.97 21.44
CA ILE A 55 -20.30 17.77 21.79
C ILE A 55 -20.28 17.55 23.32
N SER A 56 -20.11 18.63 24.09
CA SER A 56 -20.03 18.58 25.56
C SER A 56 -21.27 18.00 26.25
N GLN A 57 -22.41 17.94 25.55
CA GLN A 57 -23.70 17.49 26.07
C GLN A 57 -24.01 16.03 25.69
N LEU A 58 -23.11 15.38 24.94
CA LEU A 58 -23.32 14.06 24.37
C LEU A 58 -22.47 13.02 25.10
N GLU A 59 -23.05 11.83 25.29
CA GLU A 59 -22.31 10.66 25.74
C GLU A 59 -21.79 9.89 24.53
N PHE A 60 -20.47 9.80 24.37
CA PHE A 60 -19.82 9.12 23.25
C PHE A 60 -18.53 8.41 23.66
N ASP A 61 -18.22 7.35 22.91
CA ASP A 61 -16.95 6.63 23.00
C ASP A 61 -15.88 7.38 22.20
N TYR A 62 -16.18 7.72 20.94
CA TYR A 62 -15.24 8.32 20.00
C TYR A 62 -15.84 9.41 19.10
N ILE A 63 -14.99 10.35 18.66
CA ILE A 63 -15.24 11.26 17.54
C ILE A 63 -14.47 10.76 16.33
N VAL A 64 -15.19 10.37 15.28
CA VAL A 64 -14.64 9.92 14.01
C VAL A 64 -14.52 11.11 13.05
N VAL A 65 -13.28 11.50 12.74
CA VAL A 65 -12.95 12.59 11.82
C VAL A 65 -12.94 12.05 10.38
N THR A 66 -13.82 12.59 9.55
CA THR A 66 -13.99 12.14 8.15
C THR A 66 -13.18 12.92 7.09
N PRO A 67 -12.81 14.20 7.28
CA PRO A 67 -11.98 14.91 6.30
C PRO A 67 -10.54 14.38 6.25
N LYS A 68 -9.91 14.45 5.06
CA LYS A 68 -8.51 14.04 4.86
C LYS A 68 -7.52 14.88 5.68
N GLU A 69 -7.85 16.15 5.96
CA GLU A 69 -7.05 17.07 6.79
C GLU A 69 -7.29 16.85 8.29
N SER A 70 -7.16 15.60 8.74
CA SER A 70 -7.55 15.17 10.09
C SER A 70 -6.75 15.87 11.19
N ASP A 71 -5.47 16.21 10.97
CA ASP A 71 -4.60 16.81 12.00
C ASP A 71 -5.06 18.19 12.45
N ILE A 72 -5.51 19.05 11.52
CA ILE A 72 -6.00 20.40 11.84
C ILE A 72 -7.28 20.30 12.67
N ILE A 73 -8.18 19.40 12.26
CA ILE A 73 -9.45 19.17 12.94
C ILE A 73 -9.21 18.54 14.31
N LYS A 74 -8.29 17.59 14.42
CA LYS A 74 -7.91 16.95 15.68
C LYS A 74 -7.38 17.98 16.66
N LYS A 75 -6.46 18.85 16.22
CA LYS A 75 -5.96 19.96 17.03
C LYS A 75 -7.09 20.88 17.49
N GLN A 76 -8.02 21.23 16.59
CA GLN A 76 -9.19 22.04 16.93
C GLN A 76 -10.06 21.38 18.02
N LEU A 77 -10.35 20.08 17.87
CA LEU A 77 -11.14 19.31 18.84
C LEU A 77 -10.50 19.29 20.24
N ILE A 78 -9.18 19.17 20.30
CA ILE A 78 -8.42 19.18 21.56
C ILE A 78 -8.39 20.58 22.18
N GLU A 79 -7.99 21.59 21.39
CA GLU A 79 -7.72 22.93 21.91
C GLU A 79 -8.99 23.71 22.21
N ASP A 80 -9.96 23.71 21.30
CA ASP A 80 -11.16 24.55 21.38
C ASP A 80 -12.27 23.85 22.15
N TYR A 81 -12.46 22.55 21.92
CA TYR A 81 -13.58 21.78 22.47
C TYR A 81 -13.19 20.85 23.62
N LYS A 82 -11.90 20.86 24.02
CA LYS A 82 -11.36 20.10 25.17
C LYS A 82 -11.64 18.60 25.09
N ILE A 83 -11.67 18.04 23.88
CA ILE A 83 -11.86 16.62 23.67
C ILE A 83 -10.53 15.90 23.95
N PRO A 84 -10.53 14.84 24.77
CA PRO A 84 -9.33 14.04 25.00
C PRO A 84 -8.81 13.44 23.69
N GLU A 85 -7.50 13.49 23.48
CA GLU A 85 -6.88 13.06 22.23
C GLU A 85 -7.20 11.60 21.89
N GLU A 86 -7.21 10.73 22.89
CA GLU A 86 -7.51 9.30 22.79
C GLU A 86 -8.96 8.99 22.37
N LYS A 87 -9.83 10.00 22.36
CA LYS A 87 -11.21 9.88 21.86
C LYS A 87 -11.36 10.33 20.42
N ILE A 88 -10.32 10.86 19.78
CA ILE A 88 -10.39 11.38 18.41
C ILE A 88 -9.68 10.40 17.48
N ILE A 89 -10.45 9.84 16.55
CA ILE A 89 -9.98 8.80 15.62
C ILE A 89 -10.36 9.15 14.19
N GLY A 90 -9.62 8.63 13.23
CA GLY A 90 -9.95 8.68 11.81
C GLY A 90 -10.99 7.62 11.43
N CYS A 91 -11.56 7.78 10.23
CA CYS A 91 -12.52 6.80 9.69
C CYS A 91 -11.90 5.42 9.40
N GLY A 92 -10.57 5.34 9.24
CA GLY A 92 -9.82 4.10 9.01
C GLY A 92 -9.39 3.38 10.28
N ASP A 93 -9.55 3.98 11.47
CA ASP A 93 -9.09 3.37 12.73
C ASP A 93 -10.06 2.34 13.29
N LEU A 94 -11.33 2.41 12.86
CA LEU A 94 -12.36 1.45 13.20
C LEU A 94 -12.43 0.37 12.13
N PHE A 95 -12.60 -0.87 12.55
CA PHE A 95 -12.81 -1.98 11.64
C PHE A 95 -13.61 -3.09 12.33
N ILE A 96 -14.20 -3.95 11.51
CA ILE A 96 -14.86 -5.20 11.94
C ILE A 96 -14.06 -6.33 11.32
N PRO A 97 -13.43 -7.21 12.12
CA PRO A 97 -12.60 -8.29 11.62
C PRO A 97 -13.22 -9.07 10.45
N ASP A 98 -14.50 -9.45 10.54
CA ASP A 98 -15.20 -10.24 9.51
C ASP A 98 -15.57 -9.46 8.23
N GLU A 99 -15.64 -8.12 8.29
CA GLU A 99 -16.08 -7.28 7.16
C GLU A 99 -14.96 -6.41 6.59
N SER A 100 -13.74 -6.54 7.10
CA SER A 100 -12.58 -5.74 6.72
C SER A 100 -11.57 -6.61 5.98
N ASN A 101 -11.03 -6.12 4.86
CA ASN A 101 -9.93 -6.81 4.20
C ASN A 101 -8.64 -6.53 4.96
N LEU A 102 -8.28 -7.47 5.81
CA LEU A 102 -7.11 -7.44 6.68
C LEU A 102 -6.00 -8.37 6.15
N GLY A 103 -6.16 -8.94 4.96
CA GLY A 103 -5.27 -9.99 4.46
C GLY A 103 -5.37 -11.31 5.24
N THR A 104 -4.28 -12.07 5.24
CA THR A 104 -4.21 -13.38 5.92
C THR A 104 -3.83 -13.22 7.39
N LEU A 105 -4.81 -12.82 8.20
CA LEU A 105 -4.69 -12.77 9.65
C LEU A 105 -5.79 -13.60 10.29
N ASP A 106 -5.45 -14.32 11.36
CA ASP A 106 -6.45 -14.84 12.27
C ASP A 106 -6.44 -14.02 13.55
N ILE A 107 -7.62 -13.62 14.00
CA ILE A 107 -7.76 -12.75 15.15
C ILE A 107 -8.42 -13.57 16.26
N ASP A 108 -7.73 -13.70 17.38
CA ASP A 108 -8.26 -14.28 18.62
C ASP A 108 -9.10 -13.22 19.36
N CYS A 109 -10.23 -12.86 18.73
CA CYS A 109 -11.21 -11.92 19.26
C CYS A 109 -12.63 -12.26 18.77
N ASP A 110 -13.63 -11.57 19.31
CA ASP A 110 -15.01 -11.63 18.80
C ASP A 110 -15.09 -10.89 17.45
N LYS A 111 -15.05 -11.65 16.35
CA LYS A 111 -14.87 -11.15 14.98
C LYS A 111 -16.00 -10.25 14.46
N GLU A 112 -17.17 -10.30 15.09
CA GLU A 112 -18.34 -9.51 14.71
C GLU A 112 -18.39 -8.12 15.39
N ARG A 113 -17.46 -7.83 16.33
CA ARG A 113 -17.39 -6.54 17.03
C ARG A 113 -16.58 -5.51 16.27
N VAL A 114 -16.84 -4.24 16.59
CA VAL A 114 -16.06 -3.09 16.11
C VAL A 114 -14.90 -2.84 17.07
N TYR A 115 -13.69 -2.78 16.54
CA TYR A 115 -12.47 -2.51 17.30
C TYR A 115 -11.74 -1.28 16.75
N LEU A 116 -10.90 -0.70 17.61
CA LEU A 116 -9.81 0.14 17.15
C LEU A 116 -8.62 -0.73 16.78
N ILE A 117 -7.96 -0.42 15.67
CA ILE A 117 -6.80 -1.18 15.17
C ILE A 117 -5.70 -1.25 16.23
N ASP A 118 -5.34 -0.13 16.85
CA ASP A 118 -4.27 -0.02 17.85
C ASP A 118 -4.55 -0.80 19.15
N LYS A 119 -5.84 -1.02 19.47
CA LYS A 119 -6.25 -1.81 20.65
C LYS A 119 -6.29 -3.31 20.36
N MET A 120 -6.38 -3.71 19.10
CA MET A 120 -6.36 -5.13 18.73
C MET A 120 -4.93 -5.68 18.72
N ILE A 121 -4.00 -4.90 18.20
CA ILE A 121 -2.64 -5.35 17.87
C ILE A 121 -1.68 -4.82 18.94
N PRO A 122 -1.02 -5.66 19.75
CA PRO A 122 -0.41 -6.94 19.34
C PRO A 122 -1.02 -8.22 19.92
N ASN A 123 -1.89 -8.09 20.93
CA ASN A 123 -2.24 -9.23 21.80
C ASN A 123 -3.29 -10.17 21.22
N HIS A 124 -4.05 -9.71 20.22
CA HIS A 124 -5.17 -10.47 19.65
C HIS A 124 -4.91 -10.99 18.23
N VAL A 125 -3.73 -10.72 17.66
CA VAL A 125 -3.41 -11.13 16.28
C VAL A 125 -2.53 -12.37 16.27
N ILE A 126 -3.06 -13.42 15.64
CA ILE A 126 -2.32 -14.61 15.25
C ILE A 126 -1.76 -14.35 13.86
N THR A 127 -0.44 -14.25 13.83
CA THR A 127 0.34 -13.92 12.63
C THR A 127 0.61 -15.19 11.84
N SER A 128 0.40 -15.12 10.53
CA SER A 128 0.51 -16.24 9.59
C SER A 128 1.93 -16.43 9.07
N ASN A 129 2.76 -15.37 9.13
CA ASN A 129 4.15 -15.40 8.71
C ASN A 129 5.04 -14.50 9.59
N LYS A 130 6.36 -14.61 9.38
CA LYS A 130 7.38 -13.87 10.14
C LYS A 130 7.31 -12.36 9.95
N MET A 131 6.90 -11.87 8.78
CA MET A 131 6.82 -10.44 8.51
C MET A 131 5.67 -9.79 9.29
N GLU A 132 4.52 -10.46 9.37
CA GLU A 132 3.42 -10.03 10.23
C GLU A 132 3.82 -10.05 11.71
N GLU A 133 4.52 -11.10 12.15
CA GLU A 133 5.04 -11.17 13.53
C GLU A 133 5.98 -10.00 13.82
N PHE A 134 6.92 -9.72 12.91
CA PHE A 134 7.81 -8.57 13.02
C PHE A 134 7.03 -7.25 13.07
N TYR A 135 6.10 -7.04 12.14
CA TYR A 135 5.35 -5.79 12.02
C TYR A 135 4.44 -5.51 13.22
N PHE A 136 3.81 -6.53 13.78
CA PHE A 136 2.83 -6.34 14.84
C PHE A 136 3.39 -6.47 16.24
N LYS A 137 4.43 -7.29 16.43
CA LYS A 137 4.90 -7.68 17.77
C LYS A 137 6.28 -7.14 18.11
N HIS A 138 7.08 -6.70 17.13
CA HIS A 138 8.42 -6.18 17.38
C HIS A 138 8.46 -4.66 17.37
N LYS A 139 9.43 -4.11 18.08
CA LYS A 139 9.75 -2.69 17.99
C LYS A 139 10.62 -2.47 16.76
N HIS A 140 10.11 -1.70 15.80
CA HIS A 140 10.82 -1.31 14.59
C HIS A 140 10.60 0.18 14.29
N ASN A 141 11.33 0.71 13.32
CA ASN A 141 11.06 2.06 12.80
C ASN A 141 9.72 2.08 12.07
N VAL A 142 9.13 3.27 11.88
CA VAL A 142 7.84 3.39 11.19
C VAL A 142 7.88 2.73 9.82
N MET A 143 6.84 1.96 9.53
CA MET A 143 6.57 1.34 8.24
C MET A 143 5.06 1.32 8.06
N ASN A 144 4.61 1.56 6.83
CA ASN A 144 3.21 1.43 6.45
C ASN A 144 3.13 0.29 5.44
N LYS A 145 2.29 -0.70 5.68
CA LYS A 145 1.98 -1.76 4.72
C LYS A 145 0.51 -2.14 4.83
N TRP A 146 -0.09 -2.45 3.68
CA TRP A 146 -1.36 -3.16 3.68
C TRP A 146 -1.12 -4.58 4.18
N TRP A 147 -1.97 -5.07 5.07
CA TRP A 147 -1.71 -6.36 5.73
C TRP A 147 -1.69 -7.54 4.76
N HIS A 148 -2.52 -7.53 3.70
CA HIS A 148 -2.49 -8.59 2.69
C HIS A 148 -1.19 -8.63 1.87
N TYR A 149 -0.37 -7.58 1.89
CA TYR A 149 0.94 -7.60 1.23
C TYR A 149 1.86 -8.65 1.85
N PHE A 150 1.78 -8.92 3.17
CA PHE A 150 2.65 -9.89 3.82
C PHE A 150 2.47 -11.31 3.30
N GLU A 151 1.23 -11.73 3.03
CA GLU A 151 0.95 -13.02 2.38
C GLU A 151 1.60 -13.10 0.99
N ILE A 152 1.46 -12.03 0.20
CA ILE A 152 2.00 -11.95 -1.15
C ILE A 152 3.54 -11.98 -1.10
N TYR A 153 4.17 -11.23 -0.20
CA TYR A 153 5.60 -11.31 0.05
C TYR A 153 6.01 -12.73 0.44
N GLN A 154 5.29 -13.37 1.36
CA GLN A 154 5.62 -14.73 1.79
C GLN A 154 5.56 -15.71 0.61
N GLN A 155 4.56 -15.58 -0.27
CA GLN A 155 4.40 -16.41 -1.46
C GLN A 155 5.59 -16.27 -2.43
N TYR A 156 6.00 -15.05 -2.78
CA TYR A 156 7.01 -14.83 -3.82
C TYR A 156 8.44 -14.77 -3.28
N PHE A 157 8.62 -14.25 -2.07
CA PHE A 157 9.92 -13.98 -1.47
C PHE A 157 10.38 -15.09 -0.51
N GLY A 158 9.46 -15.93 -0.01
CA GLY A 158 9.79 -16.99 0.97
C GLY A 158 10.87 -17.97 0.50
N LYS A 159 11.02 -18.17 -0.81
CA LYS A 159 12.08 -19.03 -1.40
C LYS A 159 13.51 -18.49 -1.24
N TYR A 160 13.66 -17.22 -0.84
CA TYR A 160 14.95 -16.55 -0.64
C TYR A 160 15.36 -16.46 0.85
N VAL A 161 14.53 -16.95 1.76
CA VAL A 161 14.86 -16.95 3.19
C VAL A 161 16.10 -17.82 3.45
N GLY A 162 17.10 -17.22 4.11
CA GLY A 162 18.37 -17.87 4.42
C GLY A 162 19.38 -17.92 3.27
N THR A 163 19.07 -17.32 2.11
CA THR A 163 20.00 -17.25 0.97
C THR A 163 20.81 -15.94 0.97
N ASP A 164 21.71 -15.77 0.01
CA ASP A 164 22.46 -14.54 -0.26
C ASP A 164 21.67 -13.57 -1.17
N VAL A 165 20.35 -13.49 -0.96
CA VAL A 165 19.43 -12.74 -1.83
C VAL A 165 19.82 -11.27 -1.90
N LYS A 166 19.77 -10.72 -3.11
CA LYS A 166 19.92 -9.28 -3.34
C LYS A 166 18.57 -8.66 -3.65
N MET A 167 18.09 -7.81 -2.75
CA MET A 167 16.82 -7.10 -2.90
C MET A 167 17.07 -5.61 -3.07
N LEU A 168 16.37 -5.00 -4.02
CA LEU A 168 16.22 -3.56 -4.14
C LEU A 168 14.78 -3.16 -3.77
N GLU A 169 14.63 -2.20 -2.86
CA GLU A 169 13.36 -1.50 -2.59
C GLU A 169 13.51 -0.03 -2.99
N ILE A 170 12.58 0.46 -3.80
CA ILE A 170 12.38 1.89 -4.04
C ILE A 170 11.39 2.39 -2.98
N GLY A 171 11.76 3.43 -2.23
CA GLY A 171 11.04 3.89 -1.05
C GLY A 171 11.64 3.32 0.23
N VAL A 172 12.32 4.15 1.03
CA VAL A 172 12.88 3.76 2.34
C VAL A 172 12.07 4.36 3.47
N PHE A 173 11.58 5.58 3.28
CA PHE A 173 10.77 6.34 4.24
C PHE A 173 11.40 6.47 5.63
N LYS A 174 10.99 5.64 6.60
CA LYS A 174 11.54 5.62 7.96
C LYS A 174 12.37 4.37 8.25
N GLY A 175 12.65 3.55 7.25
CA GLY A 175 13.55 2.41 7.32
C GLY A 175 12.98 1.19 8.04
N GLY A 176 11.68 1.15 8.35
CA GLY A 176 11.06 -0.03 8.98
C GLY A 176 11.06 -1.25 8.05
N SER A 177 10.83 -1.08 6.74
CA SER A 177 10.90 -2.17 5.76
C SER A 177 12.31 -2.73 5.63
N MET A 178 13.34 -1.88 5.65
CA MET A 178 14.74 -2.31 5.64
C MET A 178 15.06 -3.27 6.80
N GLN A 179 14.54 -2.97 8.00
CA GLN A 179 14.71 -3.83 9.18
C GLN A 179 13.94 -5.15 9.01
N MET A 180 12.71 -5.08 8.50
CA MET A 180 11.89 -6.26 8.24
C MET A 180 12.53 -7.20 7.21
N TRP A 181 13.08 -6.67 6.10
CA TRP A 181 13.72 -7.51 5.08
C TRP A 181 14.99 -8.17 5.60
N GLN A 182 15.81 -7.48 6.40
CA GLN A 182 16.96 -8.10 7.05
C GLN A 182 16.54 -9.24 7.99
N ASP A 183 15.48 -9.05 8.79
CA ASP A 183 14.95 -10.09 9.68
C ASP A 183 14.38 -11.27 8.90
N PHE A 184 13.58 -10.99 7.86
CA PHE A 184 12.88 -11.99 7.06
C PHE A 184 13.83 -12.87 6.25
N PHE A 185 14.77 -12.27 5.51
CA PHE A 185 15.71 -13.03 4.66
C PHE A 185 16.91 -13.57 5.43
N GLY A 186 17.28 -12.93 6.54
CA GLY A 186 18.42 -13.32 7.36
C GLY A 186 19.73 -12.60 7.00
N THR A 187 20.77 -12.88 7.76
CA THR A 187 22.01 -12.07 7.81
C THR A 187 22.81 -12.02 6.52
N ASN A 188 22.63 -12.96 5.59
CA ASN A 188 23.37 -13.01 4.33
C ASN A 188 22.70 -12.19 3.21
N ALA A 189 21.46 -11.74 3.43
CA ALA A 189 20.75 -10.93 2.45
C ALA A 189 21.38 -9.55 2.32
N GLN A 190 21.47 -9.07 1.08
CA GLN A 190 21.86 -7.70 0.76
C GLN A 190 20.60 -6.91 0.39
N ILE A 191 20.27 -5.92 1.21
CA ILE A 191 19.11 -5.06 1.01
C ILE A 191 19.61 -3.70 0.53
N VAL A 192 19.06 -3.21 -0.58
CA VAL A 192 19.38 -1.89 -1.13
C VAL A 192 18.11 -1.08 -1.14
N GLY A 193 18.12 0.06 -0.46
CA GLY A 193 17.04 1.03 -0.46
C GLY A 193 17.38 2.22 -1.35
N VAL A 194 16.40 2.72 -2.11
CA VAL A 194 16.47 3.99 -2.84
C VAL A 194 15.45 4.96 -2.27
N ASP A 195 15.88 6.18 -1.96
CA ASP A 195 14.96 7.24 -1.52
C ASP A 195 15.47 8.62 -1.96
N ILE A 196 14.56 9.57 -2.18
CA ILE A 196 14.91 10.95 -2.51
C ILE A 196 15.29 11.75 -1.26
N ASP A 197 14.81 11.34 -0.08
CA ASP A 197 15.09 12.01 1.18
C ASP A 197 16.49 11.63 1.70
N GLU A 198 17.41 12.59 1.70
CA GLU A 198 18.78 12.42 2.22
C GLU A 198 18.83 11.84 3.63
N ARG A 199 17.81 12.08 4.46
CA ARG A 199 17.75 11.55 5.84
C ARG A 199 17.68 10.03 5.87
N CYS A 200 17.17 9.39 4.83
CA CYS A 200 17.10 7.94 4.72
C CYS A 200 18.48 7.29 4.75
N LYS A 201 19.55 8.03 4.39
CA LYS A 201 20.93 7.52 4.45
C LYS A 201 21.33 7.08 5.87
N SER A 202 20.71 7.66 6.90
CA SER A 202 20.93 7.26 8.31
C SER A 202 20.49 5.84 8.64
N TYR A 203 19.69 5.19 7.79
CA TYR A 203 19.25 3.80 7.96
C TYR A 203 20.22 2.78 7.34
N GLU A 204 21.29 3.24 6.67
CA GLU A 204 22.35 2.36 6.17
C GLU A 204 23.08 1.66 7.32
N LYS A 205 23.07 0.33 7.31
CA LYS A 205 23.68 -0.48 8.37
C LYS A 205 23.90 -1.92 7.91
N ASP A 206 25.05 -2.49 8.27
CA ASP A 206 25.39 -3.89 7.98
C ASP A 206 25.23 -4.20 6.47
N ASN A 207 24.34 -5.13 6.11
CA ASN A 207 24.04 -5.48 4.72
C ASN A 207 22.86 -4.69 4.12
N VAL A 208 22.41 -3.61 4.76
CA VAL A 208 21.49 -2.61 4.19
C VAL A 208 22.30 -1.44 3.65
N HIS A 209 22.15 -1.16 2.37
CA HIS A 209 22.73 0.00 1.70
C HIS A 209 21.65 0.97 1.27
N ILE A 210 21.88 2.27 1.42
CA ILE A 210 20.90 3.30 1.03
C ILE A 210 21.51 4.21 -0.04
N CYS A 211 20.82 4.32 -1.17
CA CYS A 211 21.16 5.18 -2.30
C CYS A 211 20.21 6.37 -2.33
N ILE A 212 20.76 7.59 -2.27
CA ILE A 212 19.94 8.80 -2.34
C ILE A 212 19.79 9.24 -3.79
N GLY A 213 18.55 9.30 -4.27
CA GLY A 213 18.22 9.70 -5.63
C GLY A 213 16.77 9.47 -5.99
N SER A 214 16.39 9.85 -7.20
CA SER A 214 15.01 9.78 -7.68
C SER A 214 14.76 8.49 -8.47
N GLN A 215 13.66 7.81 -8.20
CA GLN A 215 13.21 6.70 -9.05
C GLN A 215 12.80 7.15 -10.47
N ALA A 216 12.55 8.44 -10.67
CA ALA A 216 12.25 9.00 -11.98
C ALA A 216 13.51 9.21 -12.85
N ASP A 217 14.71 8.98 -12.30
CA ASP A 217 15.98 9.08 -13.00
C ASP A 217 16.49 7.68 -13.38
N SER A 218 16.27 7.30 -14.65
CA SER A 218 16.70 6.01 -15.17
C SER A 218 18.22 5.81 -15.17
N SER A 219 19.01 6.89 -15.28
CA SER A 219 20.48 6.80 -15.24
C SER A 219 20.94 6.47 -13.83
N PHE A 220 20.35 7.12 -12.83
CA PHE A 220 20.59 6.81 -11.42
C PHE A 220 20.18 5.37 -11.06
N LEU A 221 18.98 4.93 -11.46
CA LEU A 221 18.53 3.56 -11.23
C LEU A 221 19.48 2.53 -11.87
N THR A 222 19.98 2.82 -13.07
CA THR A 222 20.97 1.98 -13.75
C THR A 222 22.30 1.95 -12.99
N GLU A 223 22.77 3.09 -12.45
CA GLU A 223 23.97 3.16 -11.62
C GLU A 223 23.83 2.30 -10.36
N VAL A 224 22.70 2.40 -9.66
CA VAL A 224 22.40 1.58 -8.47
C VAL A 224 22.43 0.09 -8.81
N SER A 225 21.78 -0.30 -9.91
CA SER A 225 21.76 -1.69 -10.38
C SER A 225 23.15 -2.19 -10.79
N ASN A 226 23.96 -1.37 -11.45
CA ASN A 226 25.33 -1.74 -11.80
C ASN A 226 26.23 -1.92 -10.57
N LYS A 227 26.00 -1.12 -9.52
CA LYS A 227 26.80 -1.14 -8.30
C LYS A 227 26.48 -2.31 -7.39
N PHE A 228 25.20 -2.61 -7.19
CA PHE A 228 24.77 -3.59 -6.19
C PHE A 228 24.14 -4.86 -6.77
N GLY A 229 23.62 -4.78 -8.00
CA GLY A 229 22.96 -5.88 -8.67
C GLY A 229 23.90 -6.99 -9.19
N PRO A 230 23.40 -7.84 -10.10
CA PRO A 230 21.99 -7.96 -10.47
C PRO A 230 21.14 -8.37 -9.26
N PHE A 231 19.93 -7.83 -9.15
CA PHE A 231 19.01 -8.13 -8.05
C PHE A 231 18.20 -9.40 -8.31
N ASP A 232 17.85 -10.13 -7.26
CA ASP A 232 16.88 -11.23 -7.28
C ASP A 232 15.44 -10.71 -7.12
N ILE A 233 15.28 -9.62 -6.37
CA ILE A 233 13.99 -8.97 -6.07
C ILE A 233 14.12 -7.47 -6.31
N ILE A 234 13.13 -6.88 -6.98
CA ILE A 234 12.93 -5.43 -7.06
C ILE A 234 11.50 -5.13 -6.59
N LEU A 235 11.37 -4.28 -5.58
CA LEU A 235 10.11 -3.82 -5.01
C LEU A 235 10.00 -2.31 -5.22
N ASP A 236 8.97 -1.85 -5.94
CA ASP A 236 8.66 -0.44 -6.13
C ASP A 236 7.56 0.00 -5.16
N ASP A 237 7.97 0.65 -4.06
CA ASP A 237 7.13 1.26 -3.02
C ASP A 237 7.48 2.74 -2.84
N GLY A 238 7.79 3.42 -3.96
CA GLY A 238 8.33 4.77 -3.94
C GLY A 238 7.27 5.87 -3.87
N SER A 239 7.19 6.69 -4.91
CA SER A 239 6.32 7.86 -4.98
C SER A 239 4.87 7.56 -5.38
N HIS A 240 4.64 6.38 -5.96
CA HIS A 240 3.37 5.95 -6.54
C HIS A 240 2.82 6.86 -7.65
N ILE A 241 3.64 7.79 -8.18
CA ILE A 241 3.29 8.58 -9.36
C ILE A 241 3.37 7.66 -10.58
N MET A 242 2.33 7.68 -11.42
CA MET A 242 2.18 6.71 -12.52
C MET A 242 3.40 6.62 -13.42
N ASN A 243 3.90 7.77 -13.86
CA ASN A 243 5.06 7.82 -14.74
C ASN A 243 6.34 7.32 -14.04
N HIS A 244 6.47 7.52 -12.73
CA HIS A 244 7.62 7.04 -11.97
C HIS A 244 7.64 5.52 -11.83
N GLN A 245 6.49 4.89 -11.58
CA GLN A 245 6.37 3.43 -11.56
C GLN A 245 6.70 2.79 -12.92
N ILE A 246 6.24 3.42 -14.01
CA ILE A 246 6.56 2.98 -15.38
C ILE A 246 8.08 3.10 -15.65
N ILE A 247 8.70 4.25 -15.35
CA ILE A 247 10.16 4.45 -15.52
C ILE A 247 10.95 3.41 -14.72
N THR A 248 10.52 3.15 -13.49
CA THR A 248 11.17 2.19 -12.60
C THR A 248 11.13 0.79 -13.20
N PHE A 249 9.96 0.34 -13.68
CA PHE A 249 9.81 -0.95 -14.34
C PHE A 249 10.66 -1.04 -15.61
N GLU A 250 10.54 -0.07 -16.52
CA GLU A 250 11.26 -0.08 -17.80
C GLU A 250 12.78 -0.07 -17.63
N THR A 251 13.28 0.59 -16.58
CA THR A 251 14.71 0.67 -16.31
C THR A 251 15.23 -0.60 -15.62
N LEU A 252 14.53 -1.07 -14.58
CA LEU A 252 15.06 -2.09 -13.68
C LEU A 252 14.67 -3.51 -14.07
N PHE A 253 13.51 -3.72 -14.70
CA PHE A 253 13.09 -5.07 -15.11
C PHE A 253 14.08 -5.72 -16.10
N PRO A 254 14.65 -5.02 -17.11
CA PRO A 254 15.70 -5.58 -17.95
C PRO A 254 16.98 -5.97 -17.20
N LEU A 255 17.31 -5.28 -16.11
CA LEU A 255 18.51 -5.50 -15.29
C LEU A 255 18.31 -6.55 -14.17
N LEU A 256 17.06 -6.89 -13.85
CA LEU A 256 16.70 -7.92 -12.88
C LEU A 256 17.27 -9.30 -13.30
N LYS A 257 17.69 -10.13 -12.34
CA LYS A 257 18.20 -11.46 -12.63
C LYS A 257 17.13 -12.36 -13.26
N ASN A 258 17.55 -13.24 -14.16
CA ASN A 258 16.66 -14.27 -14.70
C ASN A 258 16.19 -15.22 -13.58
N GLY A 259 14.88 -15.37 -13.40
CA GLY A 259 14.27 -16.07 -12.27
C GLY A 259 13.88 -15.15 -11.09
N GLY A 260 14.20 -13.85 -11.18
CA GLY A 260 13.87 -12.84 -10.18
C GLY A 260 12.42 -12.36 -10.23
N ILE A 261 12.04 -11.56 -9.24
CA ILE A 261 10.69 -11.00 -9.07
C ILE A 261 10.76 -9.48 -9.10
N TYR A 262 9.91 -8.86 -9.91
CA TYR A 262 9.57 -7.43 -9.80
C TYR A 262 8.19 -7.32 -9.15
N MET A 263 8.03 -6.41 -8.20
CA MET A 263 6.76 -6.18 -7.52
C MET A 263 6.53 -4.67 -7.37
N CYS A 264 5.31 -4.21 -7.64
CA CYS A 264 4.91 -2.81 -7.53
C CYS A 264 3.80 -2.69 -6.48
N GLU A 265 4.03 -1.93 -5.41
CA GLU A 265 3.05 -1.62 -4.37
C GLU A 265 2.15 -0.45 -4.75
N ASP A 266 1.07 -0.28 -3.99
CA ASP A 266 0.19 0.89 -4.01
C ASP A 266 -0.37 1.25 -5.39
N CYS A 267 -0.64 0.22 -6.20
CA CYS A 267 -1.20 0.36 -7.54
C CYS A 267 -2.62 0.94 -7.54
N HIS A 268 -3.32 1.02 -6.40
CA HIS A 268 -4.60 1.72 -6.29
C HIS A 268 -4.49 3.21 -6.66
N THR A 269 -3.31 3.81 -6.51
CA THR A 269 -3.01 5.18 -6.94
C THR A 269 -3.20 5.39 -8.45
N SER A 270 -3.18 4.30 -9.25
CA SER A 270 -3.57 4.33 -10.67
C SER A 270 -4.98 4.84 -10.93
N TYR A 271 -5.83 4.88 -9.91
CA TYR A 271 -7.20 5.38 -10.02
C TYR A 271 -7.38 6.79 -9.44
N TRP A 272 -6.33 7.40 -8.86
CA TRP A 272 -6.41 8.66 -8.12
C TRP A 272 -5.72 9.79 -8.86
N SER A 273 -6.44 10.88 -9.09
CA SER A 273 -5.94 12.04 -9.86
C SER A 273 -4.70 12.68 -9.26
N GLU A 274 -4.54 12.64 -7.94
CA GLU A 274 -3.44 13.23 -7.18
C GLU A 274 -2.08 12.57 -7.49
N TYR A 275 -2.10 11.36 -8.07
CA TYR A 275 -0.92 10.58 -8.45
C TYR A 275 -0.80 10.43 -9.98
N ASP A 276 -1.46 11.31 -10.74
CA ASP A 276 -1.64 11.23 -12.19
C ASP A 276 -2.44 10.00 -12.66
N GLY A 277 -3.20 9.38 -11.77
CA GLY A 277 -4.09 8.26 -12.07
C GLY A 277 -5.48 8.68 -12.58
N GLY A 278 -6.28 7.69 -12.92
CA GLY A 278 -7.69 7.82 -13.28
C GLY A 278 -8.24 6.49 -13.82
N TYR A 279 -9.54 6.23 -13.62
CA TYR A 279 -10.17 5.02 -14.15
C TYR A 279 -10.01 4.95 -15.69
N LEU A 280 -9.38 3.88 -16.18
CA LEU A 280 -9.03 3.66 -17.60
C LEU A 280 -8.10 4.72 -18.21
N LYS A 281 -7.35 5.47 -17.38
CA LYS A 281 -6.40 6.47 -17.85
C LYS A 281 -5.16 5.77 -18.42
N LYS A 282 -4.90 5.94 -19.71
CA LYS A 282 -3.92 5.15 -20.48
C LYS A 282 -2.47 5.25 -20.00
N ASP A 283 -2.12 6.37 -19.38
CA ASP A 283 -0.80 6.67 -18.81
C ASP A 283 -0.69 6.23 -17.33
N SER A 284 -1.71 5.58 -16.76
CA SER A 284 -1.61 4.95 -15.44
C SER A 284 -0.82 3.65 -15.49
N PHE A 285 -0.15 3.31 -14.39
CA PHE A 285 0.64 2.08 -14.28
C PHE A 285 -0.22 0.83 -14.47
N ILE A 286 -1.45 0.78 -13.95
CA ILE A 286 -2.36 -0.34 -14.19
C ILE A 286 -2.69 -0.49 -15.69
N GLU A 287 -3.06 0.58 -16.40
CA GLU A 287 -3.35 0.47 -17.84
C GLU A 287 -2.11 0.09 -18.65
N TYR A 288 -0.93 0.62 -18.29
CA TYR A 288 0.35 0.21 -18.88
C TYR A 288 0.63 -1.29 -18.66
N SER A 289 0.50 -1.77 -17.42
CA SER A 289 0.82 -3.14 -17.02
C SER A 289 -0.09 -4.18 -17.68
N LYS A 290 -1.32 -3.81 -18.10
CA LYS A 290 -2.18 -4.72 -18.89
C LYS A 290 -1.50 -5.20 -20.17
N GLY A 291 -0.59 -4.40 -20.75
CA GLY A 291 0.25 -4.82 -21.88
C GLY A 291 1.17 -6.01 -21.56
N PHE A 292 1.44 -6.30 -20.28
CA PHE A 292 2.18 -7.49 -19.87
C PHE A 292 1.44 -8.79 -20.21
N ILE A 293 0.10 -8.76 -20.32
CA ILE A 293 -0.70 -9.91 -20.79
C ILE A 293 -0.29 -10.28 -22.21
N ASP A 294 -0.11 -9.27 -23.07
CA ASP A 294 0.36 -9.43 -24.45
C ASP A 294 1.83 -9.85 -24.49
N CYS A 295 2.64 -9.43 -23.52
CA CYS A 295 4.01 -9.94 -23.36
C CYS A 295 3.98 -11.44 -23.07
N VAL A 296 3.20 -11.90 -22.07
CA VAL A 296 3.02 -13.32 -21.72
C VAL A 296 2.49 -14.15 -22.89
N ASN A 297 1.81 -13.56 -23.86
CA ASN A 297 1.30 -14.27 -25.05
C ASN A 297 2.06 -13.95 -26.35
N GLY A 298 3.18 -13.21 -26.26
CA GLY A 298 3.88 -12.62 -27.40
C GLY A 298 4.25 -13.60 -28.52
N GLN A 299 4.53 -14.86 -28.20
CA GLN A 299 4.88 -15.90 -29.19
C GLN A 299 3.73 -16.34 -30.11
N TYR A 300 2.50 -15.86 -29.89
CA TYR A 300 1.30 -16.27 -30.64
C TYR A 300 0.82 -15.25 -31.69
N PHE A 301 1.49 -14.11 -31.83
CA PHE A 301 1.11 -13.11 -32.81
C PHE A 301 2.33 -12.38 -33.36
N LYS A 302 2.23 -11.92 -34.62
CA LYS A 302 3.28 -11.12 -35.25
C LYS A 302 3.29 -9.72 -34.65
N LYS A 303 4.31 -9.42 -33.86
CA LYS A 303 4.59 -8.07 -33.38
C LYS A 303 5.47 -7.35 -34.41
N ASP A 304 4.89 -6.43 -35.18
CA ASP A 304 5.66 -5.57 -36.09
C ASP A 304 6.46 -4.48 -35.34
N GLN A 305 6.20 -4.26 -34.04
CA GLN A 305 6.82 -3.21 -33.23
C GLN A 305 6.84 -3.58 -31.73
N THR A 306 7.85 -4.29 -31.22
CA THR A 306 8.04 -4.37 -29.75
C THR A 306 9.46 -4.26 -29.25
N ASN A 307 9.52 -3.86 -27.97
CA ASN A 307 10.70 -3.79 -27.12
C ASN A 307 11.09 -5.22 -26.72
N THR A 308 11.89 -5.88 -27.55
CA THR A 308 12.23 -7.31 -27.46
C THR A 308 12.91 -7.71 -26.15
N GLU A 309 13.47 -6.75 -25.40
CA GLU A 309 14.17 -7.00 -24.14
C GLU A 309 13.23 -7.36 -22.97
N ILE A 310 11.97 -6.94 -23.01
CA ILE A 310 10.98 -7.21 -21.95
C ILE A 310 10.06 -8.37 -22.33
N ASP A 311 9.60 -8.39 -23.58
CA ASP A 311 8.59 -9.34 -24.08
C ASP A 311 8.95 -10.80 -23.81
N ASP A 312 10.20 -11.19 -24.07
CA ASP A 312 10.65 -12.59 -23.94
C ASP A 312 10.90 -13.01 -22.49
N TYR A 313 10.96 -12.04 -21.57
CA TYR A 313 11.38 -12.24 -20.19
C TYR A 313 10.26 -12.13 -19.17
N ILE A 314 9.06 -11.65 -19.54
CA ILE A 314 7.87 -11.75 -18.68
C ILE A 314 7.33 -13.18 -18.73
N LYS A 315 7.52 -13.94 -17.65
CA LYS A 315 7.02 -15.32 -17.51
C LYS A 315 5.53 -15.35 -17.15
N ALA A 316 5.17 -14.54 -16.17
CA ALA A 316 3.84 -14.46 -15.59
C ALA A 316 3.67 -13.09 -14.91
N CYS A 317 2.43 -12.62 -14.87
CA CYS A 317 2.04 -11.42 -14.14
C CYS A 317 0.83 -11.74 -13.26
N HIS A 318 0.85 -11.27 -12.03
CA HIS A 318 -0.18 -11.51 -11.04
C HIS A 318 -0.67 -10.18 -10.51
N TYR A 319 -1.99 -10.01 -10.47
CA TYR A 319 -2.65 -8.78 -10.03
C TYR A 319 -3.39 -9.08 -8.73
N TYR A 320 -3.01 -8.35 -7.68
CA TYR A 320 -3.65 -8.38 -6.37
C TYR A 320 -4.26 -7.01 -6.07
N ASP A 321 -5.07 -6.91 -5.02
CA ASP A 321 -5.54 -5.61 -4.55
C ASP A 321 -4.34 -4.70 -4.29
N SER A 322 -4.26 -3.60 -5.04
CA SER A 322 -3.21 -2.60 -4.93
C SER A 322 -1.77 -3.10 -5.19
N MET A 323 -1.56 -4.24 -5.87
CA MET A 323 -0.21 -4.74 -6.14
C MET A 323 -0.12 -5.52 -7.46
N VAL A 324 1.00 -5.34 -8.17
CA VAL A 324 1.32 -6.10 -9.39
C VAL A 324 2.64 -6.83 -9.21
N VAL A 325 2.68 -8.13 -9.50
CA VAL A 325 3.88 -8.98 -9.43
C VAL A 325 4.23 -9.47 -10.83
N VAL A 326 5.48 -9.34 -11.23
CA VAL A 326 6.00 -9.80 -12.52
C VAL A 326 7.17 -10.77 -12.30
N GLU A 327 6.99 -12.02 -12.73
CA GLU A 327 8.05 -13.03 -12.70
C GLU A 327 8.94 -12.89 -13.94
N LYS A 328 10.24 -12.64 -13.73
CA LYS A 328 11.20 -12.61 -14.83
C LYS A 328 11.73 -13.99 -15.14
N LYS A 329 11.54 -14.49 -16.35
CA LYS A 329 12.22 -15.68 -16.88
C LYS A 329 12.26 -15.63 -18.39
N LYS A 330 13.43 -15.86 -18.99
CA LYS A 330 13.54 -16.10 -20.43
C LYS A 330 12.66 -17.29 -20.79
N ARG A 331 11.63 -17.04 -21.60
CA ARG A 331 10.70 -18.10 -22.02
C ARG A 331 11.30 -18.92 -23.15
N GLY A 332 10.91 -20.18 -23.18
CA GLY A 332 11.22 -21.06 -24.31
C GLY A 332 10.39 -20.68 -25.53
N TYR A 333 10.88 -21.04 -26.70
CA TYR A 333 10.21 -20.79 -27.97
C TYR A 333 9.27 -21.96 -28.32
N SER A 334 8.03 -21.67 -28.68
CA SER A 334 7.09 -22.67 -29.17
C SER A 334 7.42 -23.03 -30.62
N ILE A 335 8.06 -24.20 -30.81
CA ILE A 335 8.35 -24.76 -32.14
C ILE A 335 7.06 -24.96 -32.94
N VAL A 336 5.97 -25.34 -32.26
CA VAL A 336 4.69 -25.65 -32.91
C VAL A 336 4.06 -24.38 -33.48
N THR A 337 3.97 -23.29 -32.75
CA THR A 337 3.25 -22.10 -33.25
C THR A 337 4.02 -21.35 -34.34
N GLU A 338 5.33 -21.57 -34.43
CA GLU A 338 6.19 -20.85 -35.36
C GLU A 338 6.49 -21.62 -36.65
N PHE A 339 6.65 -22.95 -36.54
CA PHE A 339 6.96 -23.79 -37.69
C PHE A 339 5.77 -24.63 -38.17
N SER A 340 4.76 -24.86 -37.33
CA SER A 340 3.45 -25.35 -37.79
C SER A 340 2.52 -24.17 -37.93
N LYS A 341 2.26 -23.78 -39.19
CA LYS A 341 1.14 -22.91 -39.52
C LYS A 341 -0.14 -23.57 -39.00
N LEU A 342 -0.64 -23.12 -37.85
CA LEU A 342 -2.05 -23.29 -37.47
C LEU A 342 -2.85 -22.15 -38.09
#